data_AF-A0A7S3IID9-F1
#
_entry.id   AF-A0A7S3IID9-F1
#
_cell.length_a   1.000
_cell.length_b   1.000
_cell.length_c   1.000
_cell.angle_alpha   90.00
_cell.angle_beta   90.00
_cell.angle_gamma   90.00
#
_symmetry.space_group_name_H-M   'P 1'
#
loop_
_entity.id
_entity.type
_entity.pdbx_description
1 polymer ?
#
loop_
_entity_poly.entity_id
_entity_poly.type
_entity_poly.pdbx_seq_one_letter_code
_entity_poly.pdbx_strand_id
1 'polypeptide(L)'
;MSLSAKIPLGTPDKLANPEFPIAISFIYGEDDWVFKMDGQGGRTVMEANQFSSSKMYIIPDANHQPQFENALATAHVILNDVFGDEEDWVELPVPTLKEQHLDMLEISDYSSNLKSFMDEMVERRNAHHSTKHDPVDPHADDDLLAYLETIEHEVEDEAVF
;
A
#
# COMPACT_ATOMS: atom_id res chain seq x y z
N MET A 1 -18.35 -30.26 -17.26
CA MET A 1 -18.68 -29.47 -16.04
C MET A 1 -17.44 -28.68 -15.69
N SER A 2 -17.52 -27.36 -15.72
CA SER A 2 -16.43 -26.47 -15.27
C SER A 2 -16.50 -26.39 -13.74
N LEU A 3 -15.38 -26.64 -13.06
CA LEU A 3 -15.21 -26.37 -11.63
C LEU A 3 -14.91 -24.87 -11.49
N SER A 4 -15.95 -24.07 -11.24
CA SER A 4 -15.77 -22.67 -10.86
C SER A 4 -15.89 -22.53 -9.35
N ALA A 5 -14.92 -21.85 -8.74
CA ALA A 5 -15.00 -21.45 -7.35
C ALA A 5 -16.08 -20.36 -7.25
N LYS A 6 -17.28 -20.73 -6.83
CA LYS A 6 -18.27 -19.73 -6.41
C LYS A 6 -17.70 -19.04 -5.19
N ILE A 7 -17.44 -17.73 -5.23
CA ILE A 7 -16.97 -17.02 -4.03
C ILE A 7 -18.11 -17.04 -3.01
N PRO A 8 -17.96 -17.82 -1.95
CA PRO A 8 -19.03 -18.02 -1.01
C PRO A 8 -19.13 -16.83 -0.04
N LEU A 9 -18.33 -15.78 -0.23
CA LEU A 9 -18.32 -14.56 0.59
C LEU A 9 -19.43 -13.58 0.17
N GLY A 10 -19.81 -13.57 -1.11
CA GLY A 10 -20.87 -12.71 -1.64
C GLY A 10 -22.29 -13.21 -1.35
N THR A 11 -22.47 -14.20 -0.48
CA THR A 11 -23.79 -14.70 -0.12
C THR A 11 -24.42 -13.83 0.99
N PRO A 12 -25.76 -13.68 1.03
CA PRO A 12 -26.43 -12.83 2.01
C PRO A 12 -26.22 -13.24 3.48
N ASP A 13 -25.81 -14.48 3.74
CA ASP A 13 -25.43 -14.98 5.07
C ASP A 13 -24.00 -14.59 5.47
N LYS A 14 -23.24 -13.89 4.61
CA LYS A 14 -21.86 -13.46 4.86
C LYS A 14 -21.65 -11.97 4.58
N LEU A 15 -20.75 -11.62 3.65
CA LEU A 15 -20.34 -10.23 3.42
C LEU A 15 -21.41 -9.44 2.67
N ALA A 16 -22.24 -10.10 1.85
CA ALA A 16 -23.37 -9.45 1.18
C ALA A 16 -24.62 -9.32 2.08
N ASN A 17 -24.47 -9.48 3.41
CA ASN A 17 -25.53 -9.13 4.35
C ASN A 17 -25.66 -7.58 4.42
N PRO A 18 -26.83 -6.99 4.13
CA PRO A 18 -27.01 -5.53 4.24
C PRO A 18 -26.79 -4.99 5.66
N GLU A 19 -27.00 -5.83 6.67
CA GLU A 19 -26.76 -5.50 8.07
C GLU A 19 -25.33 -5.82 8.53
N PHE A 20 -24.42 -6.19 7.61
CA PHE A 20 -23.03 -6.42 7.97
C PHE A 20 -22.45 -5.14 8.61
N PRO A 21 -21.82 -5.22 9.80
CA PRO A 21 -21.64 -4.06 10.66
C PRO A 21 -20.41 -3.20 10.33
N ILE A 22 -19.75 -3.46 9.21
CA ILE A 22 -18.56 -2.72 8.77
C ILE A 22 -18.62 -2.42 7.28
N ALA A 23 -18.00 -1.30 6.88
CA ALA A 23 -17.69 -1.02 5.49
C ALA A 23 -16.69 -2.05 4.96
N ILE A 24 -16.79 -2.39 3.68
CA ILE A 24 -15.95 -3.41 3.04
C ILE A 24 -15.42 -2.83 1.73
N SER A 25 -14.10 -2.83 1.59
CA SER A 25 -13.43 -2.49 0.35
C SER A 25 -12.79 -3.71 -0.30
N PHE A 26 -12.92 -3.82 -1.62
CA PHE A 26 -12.24 -4.84 -2.42
C PHE A 26 -11.14 -4.20 -3.26
N ILE A 27 -9.96 -4.80 -3.26
CA ILE A 27 -8.81 -4.37 -4.05
C ILE A 27 -8.42 -5.54 -4.97
N TYR A 28 -8.46 -5.31 -6.27
CA TYR A 28 -8.07 -6.29 -7.29
C TYR A 28 -6.94 -5.72 -8.14
N GLY A 29 -6.09 -6.58 -8.69
CA GLY A 29 -5.29 -6.17 -9.85
C GLY A 29 -6.14 -6.09 -11.11
N GLU A 30 -5.76 -5.20 -12.02
CA GLU A 30 -6.36 -5.02 -13.34
C GLU A 30 -6.58 -6.34 -14.10
N ASP A 31 -5.63 -7.27 -14.00
CA ASP A 31 -5.67 -8.56 -14.67
C ASP A 31 -6.02 -9.76 -13.78
N ASP A 32 -6.58 -9.52 -12.59
CA ASP A 32 -6.96 -10.59 -11.66
C ASP A 32 -7.98 -11.57 -12.30
N TRP A 33 -7.54 -12.83 -12.45
CA TRP A 33 -8.37 -13.90 -13.01
C TRP A 33 -9.54 -14.26 -12.10
N VAL A 34 -9.41 -14.09 -10.78
CA VAL A 34 -10.50 -14.33 -9.82
C VAL A 34 -11.59 -13.28 -10.02
N PHE A 35 -11.23 -12.01 -10.13
CA PHE A 35 -12.21 -10.94 -10.41
C PHE A 35 -12.99 -11.23 -11.70
N LYS A 36 -12.31 -11.68 -12.75
CA LYS A 36 -12.91 -12.04 -14.04
C LYS A 36 -13.80 -13.30 -13.95
N MET A 37 -13.45 -14.26 -13.11
CA MET A 37 -14.15 -15.56 -12.97
C MET A 37 -15.29 -15.54 -11.94
N ASP A 38 -15.21 -14.66 -10.95
CA ASP A 38 -16.15 -14.58 -9.82
C ASP A 38 -17.50 -13.95 -10.21
N GLY A 39 -17.61 -13.36 -11.40
CA GLY A 39 -18.86 -12.76 -11.83
C GLY A 39 -19.26 -11.57 -10.96
N GLN A 40 -18.28 -10.80 -10.49
CA GLN A 40 -18.45 -9.57 -9.72
C GLN A 40 -18.97 -9.77 -8.28
N GLY A 41 -18.55 -10.83 -7.59
CA GLY A 41 -18.96 -11.07 -6.19
C GLY A 41 -18.57 -9.93 -5.24
N GLY A 42 -17.38 -9.33 -5.41
CA GLY A 42 -17.00 -8.12 -4.67
C GLY A 42 -17.95 -6.94 -4.89
N ARG A 43 -18.49 -6.79 -6.10
CA ARG A 43 -19.47 -5.75 -6.44
C ARG A 43 -20.81 -6.02 -5.76
N THR A 44 -21.22 -7.29 -5.73
CA THR A 44 -22.44 -7.72 -5.05
C THR A 44 -22.36 -7.39 -3.55
N VAL A 45 -21.22 -7.64 -2.92
CA VAL A 45 -20.98 -7.28 -1.52
C VAL A 45 -21.06 -5.77 -1.32
N MET A 46 -20.36 -4.99 -2.14
CA MET A 46 -20.36 -3.53 -2.07
C MET A 46 -21.76 -2.93 -2.24
N GLU A 47 -22.53 -3.41 -3.22
CA GLU A 47 -23.90 -2.92 -3.50
C GLU A 47 -24.91 -3.32 -2.42
N ALA A 48 -24.69 -4.44 -1.73
CA ALA A 48 -25.53 -4.87 -0.62
C ALA A 48 -25.20 -4.14 0.69
N ASN A 49 -23.96 -3.68 0.86
CA ASN A 49 -23.47 -3.07 2.09
C ASN A 49 -24.15 -1.70 2.36
N GLN A 50 -24.49 -1.42 3.61
CA GLN A 50 -25.18 -0.18 4.01
C GLN A 50 -24.27 1.06 4.06
N PHE A 51 -22.94 0.89 4.03
CA PHE A 51 -21.98 1.98 4.14
C PHE A 51 -21.55 2.45 2.75
N SER A 52 -21.78 3.73 2.45
CA SER A 52 -21.34 4.36 1.20
C SER A 52 -19.83 4.48 1.05
N SER A 53 -19.08 4.24 2.14
CA SER A 53 -17.62 4.17 2.13
C SER A 53 -17.08 2.82 1.64
N SER A 54 -17.94 1.80 1.46
CA SER A 54 -17.56 0.54 0.82
C SER A 54 -17.24 0.78 -0.66
N LYS A 55 -16.03 0.40 -1.08
CA LYS A 55 -15.52 0.72 -2.43
C LYS A 55 -14.90 -0.50 -3.11
N MET A 56 -14.71 -0.39 -4.42
CA MET A 56 -13.95 -1.36 -5.20
C MET A 56 -12.84 -0.63 -5.95
N TYR A 57 -11.62 -1.14 -5.83
CA TYR A 57 -10.42 -0.57 -6.41
C TYR A 57 -9.77 -1.56 -7.37
N ILE A 58 -9.18 -1.00 -8.42
CA ILE A 58 -8.38 -1.73 -9.39
C ILE A 58 -6.96 -1.16 -9.35
N ILE A 59 -5.99 -2.02 -9.10
CA ILE A 59 -4.57 -1.70 -9.08
C ILE A 59 -4.01 -1.90 -10.49
N PRO A 60 -3.44 -0.85 -11.11
CA PRO A 60 -2.90 -0.94 -12.46
C PRO A 60 -1.67 -1.83 -12.51
N ASP A 61 -1.46 -2.48 -13.66
CA ASP A 61 -0.30 -3.36 -13.94
C ASP A 61 -0.13 -4.52 -12.93
N ALA A 62 -1.22 -4.92 -12.28
CA ALA A 62 -1.25 -6.01 -11.31
C ALA A 62 -2.27 -7.09 -11.68
N ASN A 63 -2.04 -8.32 -11.21
CA ASN A 63 -2.90 -9.47 -11.34
C ASN A 63 -3.54 -9.85 -9.99
N HIS A 64 -3.60 -11.14 -9.68
CA HIS A 64 -4.14 -11.68 -8.43
C HIS A 64 -3.39 -11.25 -7.16
N GLN A 65 -2.15 -10.77 -7.25
CA GLN A 65 -1.36 -10.39 -6.08
C GLN A 65 -0.86 -8.94 -6.14
N PRO A 66 -1.77 -7.94 -6.14
CA PRO A 66 -1.41 -6.55 -6.38
C PRO A 66 -0.39 -5.99 -5.39
N GLN A 67 -0.39 -6.47 -4.14
CA GLN A 67 0.56 -6.06 -3.11
C GLN A 67 2.03 -6.43 -3.42
N PHE A 68 2.27 -7.42 -4.28
CA PHE A 68 3.63 -7.82 -4.69
C PHE A 68 4.01 -7.26 -6.06
N GLU A 69 3.04 -6.94 -6.89
CA GLU A 69 3.27 -6.54 -8.28
C GLU A 69 3.27 -5.03 -8.46
N ASN A 70 2.39 -4.32 -7.75
CA ASN A 70 2.38 -2.87 -7.68
C ASN A 70 2.10 -2.44 -6.24
N ALA A 71 3.10 -2.67 -5.39
CA ALA A 71 3.02 -2.46 -3.95
C ALA A 71 2.70 -1.01 -3.59
N LEU A 72 3.29 -0.05 -4.32
CA LEU A 72 3.08 1.38 -4.06
C LEU A 72 1.64 1.80 -4.33
N ALA A 73 1.09 1.44 -5.50
CA ALA A 73 -0.31 1.73 -5.81
C ALA A 73 -1.27 1.04 -4.84
N THR A 74 -0.97 -0.21 -4.44
CA THR A 74 -1.76 -0.93 -3.44
C THR A 74 -1.77 -0.21 -2.09
N ALA A 75 -0.60 0.25 -1.62
CA ALA A 75 -0.48 1.00 -0.38
C ALA A 75 -1.22 2.34 -0.45
N HIS A 76 -1.07 3.08 -1.55
CA HIS A 76 -1.75 4.36 -1.75
C HIS A 76 -3.28 4.21 -1.74
N VAL A 77 -3.82 3.17 -2.40
CA VAL A 77 -5.25 2.86 -2.36
C VAL A 77 -5.73 2.58 -0.93
N ILE A 78 -5.00 1.78 -0.15
CA ILE A 78 -5.37 1.49 1.24
C ILE A 78 -5.38 2.77 2.07
N LEU A 79 -4.35 3.61 1.93
CA LEU A 79 -4.27 4.87 2.67
C LEU A 79 -5.40 5.83 2.29
N ASN A 80 -5.69 5.99 0.99
CA ASN A 80 -6.80 6.80 0.51
C ASN A 80 -8.16 6.24 0.95
N ASP A 81 -8.31 4.91 1.07
CA ASP A 81 -9.57 4.30 1.53
C ASP A 81 -9.80 4.55 3.03
N VAL A 82 -8.74 4.47 3.84
CA VAL A 82 -8.81 4.59 5.30
C VAL A 82 -8.85 6.05 5.75
N PHE A 83 -8.08 6.93 5.12
CA PHE A 83 -7.88 8.33 5.55
C PHE A 83 -8.48 9.36 4.59
N GLY A 84 -8.97 8.96 3.42
CA GLY A 84 -9.40 9.88 2.35
C GLY A 84 -10.57 10.81 2.68
N ASP A 85 -11.30 10.52 3.74
CA ASP A 85 -12.40 11.36 4.22
C ASP A 85 -11.96 12.38 5.31
N GLU A 86 -10.68 12.38 5.72
CA GLU A 86 -10.14 13.37 6.66
C GLU A 86 -9.92 14.72 5.97
N GLU A 87 -10.26 15.83 6.65
CA GLU A 87 -10.25 17.19 6.09
C GLU A 87 -8.86 17.62 5.56
N ASP A 88 -7.78 17.14 6.20
CA ASP A 88 -6.40 17.47 5.87
C ASP A 88 -5.69 16.37 5.04
N TRP A 89 -6.40 15.33 4.60
CA TRP A 89 -5.80 14.26 3.81
C TRP A 89 -5.48 14.73 2.39
N VAL A 90 -4.29 14.38 1.92
CA VAL A 90 -3.87 14.59 0.54
C VAL A 90 -3.97 13.25 -0.19
N GLU A 91 -4.90 13.16 -1.13
CA GLU A 91 -5.09 11.95 -1.94
C GLU A 91 -3.79 11.58 -2.66
N LEU A 92 -3.31 10.37 -2.38
CA LEU A 92 -2.11 9.84 -2.99
C LEU A 92 -2.43 9.36 -4.42
N PRO A 93 -1.56 9.61 -5.40
CA PRO A 93 -1.77 9.09 -6.75
C PRO A 93 -1.73 7.56 -6.74
N VAL A 94 -2.42 6.90 -7.67
CA VAL A 94 -2.35 5.43 -7.82
C VAL A 94 -1.50 5.12 -9.05
N PRO A 95 -0.17 4.98 -8.92
CA PRO A 95 0.72 4.95 -10.07
C PRO A 95 0.72 3.59 -10.78
N THR A 96 0.86 3.63 -12.10
CA THR A 96 1.29 2.49 -12.93
C THR A 96 2.74 2.12 -12.62
N LEU A 97 3.16 0.92 -13.01
CA LEU A 97 4.57 0.51 -12.93
C LEU A 97 5.45 1.34 -13.87
N LYS A 98 4.89 1.80 -14.98
CA LYS A 98 5.59 2.69 -15.91
C LYS A 98 5.90 4.04 -15.28
N GLU A 99 4.93 4.65 -14.58
CA GLU A 99 5.14 5.92 -13.87
C GLU A 99 6.20 5.78 -12.78
N GLN A 100 6.15 4.68 -12.00
CA GLN A 100 7.18 4.39 -10.99
C GLN A 100 8.58 4.26 -11.60
N HIS A 101 8.70 3.59 -12.75
CA HIS A 101 9.98 3.46 -13.42
C HIS A 101 10.51 4.79 -13.96
N LEU A 102 9.62 5.65 -14.49
CA LEU A 102 10.01 6.98 -14.94
C LEU A 102 10.51 7.84 -13.78
N ASP A 103 9.83 7.80 -12.63
CA ASP A 103 10.29 8.48 -11.42
C ASP A 103 11.68 7.94 -11.01
N MET A 104 11.88 6.62 -10.96
CA MET A 104 13.21 6.06 -10.66
C MET A 104 14.30 6.48 -11.66
N LEU A 105 13.97 6.62 -12.94
CA LEU A 105 14.91 7.04 -13.98
C LEU A 105 15.23 8.54 -13.96
N GLU A 106 14.25 9.39 -13.62
CA GLU A 106 14.47 10.82 -13.41
C GLU A 106 15.29 11.08 -12.15
N ILE A 107 15.20 10.17 -11.19
CA ILE A 107 16.07 10.14 -10.04
C ILE A 107 17.39 9.41 -10.40
N SER A 108 18.14 9.93 -11.38
CA SER A 108 19.58 9.61 -11.52
C SER A 108 20.44 10.15 -10.36
N ASP A 109 19.79 10.75 -9.35
CA ASP A 109 20.29 11.28 -8.09
C ASP A 109 19.65 10.53 -6.88
N TYR A 110 19.34 9.23 -7.03
CA TYR A 110 18.49 8.49 -6.05
C TYR A 110 19.13 8.37 -4.68
N SER A 111 20.46 8.21 -4.64
CA SER A 111 21.19 8.18 -3.37
C SER A 111 21.12 9.53 -2.64
N SER A 112 21.17 10.66 -3.37
CA SER A 112 21.18 11.99 -2.75
C SER A 112 19.79 12.39 -2.25
N ASN A 113 18.74 12.08 -3.02
CA ASN A 113 17.36 12.36 -2.62
C ASN A 113 16.85 11.44 -1.51
N LEU A 114 17.15 10.14 -1.56
CA LEU A 114 16.77 9.19 -0.51
C LEU A 114 17.47 9.54 0.81
N LYS A 115 18.77 9.85 0.76
CA LYS A 115 19.51 10.29 1.95
C LYS A 115 18.90 11.57 2.53
N SER A 116 18.58 12.56 1.70
CA SER A 116 17.96 13.81 2.15
C SER A 116 16.59 13.59 2.81
N PHE A 117 15.76 12.70 2.25
CA PHE A 117 14.45 12.37 2.82
C PHE A 117 14.59 11.63 4.16
N MET A 118 15.51 10.68 4.25
CA MET A 118 15.79 9.95 5.50
C MET A 118 16.35 10.87 6.58
N ASP A 119 17.27 11.77 6.22
CA ASP A 119 17.81 12.79 7.13
C ASP A 119 16.67 13.68 7.68
N GLU A 120 15.73 14.09 6.84
CA GLU A 120 14.55 14.88 7.26
C GLU A 120 13.62 14.10 8.20
N MET A 121 13.38 12.81 7.95
CA MET A 121 12.58 11.97 8.84
C MET A 121 13.22 11.81 10.22
N VAL A 122 14.55 11.63 10.28
CA VAL A 122 15.31 11.54 11.53
C VAL A 122 15.23 12.86 12.30
N GLU A 123 15.40 14.00 11.63
CA GLU A 123 15.27 15.32 12.27
C GLU A 123 13.88 15.54 12.84
N ARG A 124 12.82 15.20 12.09
CA ARG A 124 11.43 15.30 12.56
C ARG A 124 11.18 14.41 13.78
N ARG A 125 11.68 13.17 13.77
CA ARG A 125 11.61 12.25 14.93
C ARG A 125 12.30 12.84 16.15
N ASN A 126 13.53 13.34 15.99
CA ASN A 126 14.32 13.90 17.08
C ASN A 126 13.68 15.19 17.64
N ALA A 127 13.10 16.03 16.78
CA ALA A 127 12.34 17.21 17.20
C ALA A 127 11.07 16.83 17.96
N HIS A 128 10.39 15.75 17.56
CA HIS A 128 9.18 15.27 18.25
C HIS A 128 9.52 14.64 19.63
N HIS A 129 10.62 13.89 19.73
CA HIS A 129 11.10 13.34 21.00
C HIS A 129 11.68 14.41 21.95
N SER A 130 12.19 15.53 21.44
CA SER A 130 12.61 16.66 22.29
C SER A 130 11.43 17.29 23.07
N THR A 131 10.19 17.09 22.62
CA THR A 131 8.98 17.64 23.26
C THR A 131 8.27 16.69 24.23
N LYS A 132 8.69 15.42 24.32
CA LYS A 132 8.11 14.43 25.24
C LYS A 132 9.22 13.82 26.09
N HIS A 133 9.12 13.97 27.41
CA HIS A 133 10.05 13.46 28.43
C HIS A 133 10.04 11.92 28.55
N ASP A 134 10.15 11.19 27.45
CA ASP A 134 10.38 9.75 27.51
C ASP A 134 11.90 9.48 27.40
N PRO A 135 12.47 8.61 28.25
CA PRO A 135 13.90 8.30 28.21
C PRO A 135 14.23 7.59 26.89
N VAL A 136 15.11 8.21 26.10
CA VAL A 136 15.68 7.65 24.88
C VAL A 136 16.46 6.38 25.23
N ASP A 137 16.17 5.26 24.56
CA ASP A 137 17.04 4.09 24.57
C ASP A 137 18.31 4.46 23.78
N PRO A 138 19.48 4.58 24.44
CA PRO A 138 20.69 5.07 23.78
C PRO A 138 21.24 4.10 22.72
N HIS A 139 20.68 2.90 22.59
CA HIS A 139 21.11 1.89 21.62
C HIS A 139 20.29 1.88 20.33
N ALA A 140 19.16 2.58 20.27
CA ALA A 140 18.28 2.58 19.10
C ALA A 140 18.90 3.26 17.85
N ASP A 141 19.82 4.20 18.05
CA ASP A 141 20.51 4.89 16.96
C ASP A 141 21.72 4.09 16.44
N ASP A 142 22.35 3.27 17.29
CA ASP A 142 23.47 2.40 16.90
C ASP A 142 23.00 1.26 15.97
N ASP A 143 21.83 0.67 16.24
CA ASP A 143 21.24 -0.39 15.42
C ASP A 143 20.81 0.12 14.03
N LEU A 144 20.35 1.36 13.95
CA LEU A 144 19.90 1.98 12.70
C LEU A 144 21.08 2.36 11.81
N LEU A 145 22.17 2.86 12.40
CA LEU A 145 23.43 3.11 11.68
C LEU A 145 24.07 1.81 11.19
N ALA A 146 24.08 0.75 12.02
CA ALA A 146 24.61 -0.55 11.61
C ALA A 146 23.82 -1.19 10.46
N TYR A 147 22.50 -1.01 10.44
CA TYR A 147 21.64 -1.46 9.34
C TYR A 147 21.88 -0.66 8.04
N LEU A 148 22.14 0.64 8.15
CA LEU A 148 22.46 1.48 6.99
C LEU A 148 23.82 1.14 6.37
N GLU A 149 24.84 0.86 7.19
CA GLU A 149 26.15 0.40 6.70
C GLU A 149 26.06 -0.95 5.96
N THR A 150 25.10 -1.81 6.33
CA THR A 150 24.89 -3.09 5.62
C THR A 150 24.24 -2.88 4.25
N ILE A 151 23.31 -1.94 4.13
CA ILE A 151 22.67 -1.60 2.85
C ILE A 151 23.66 -0.95 1.89
N GLU A 152 24.51 -0.02 2.35
CA GLU A 152 25.51 0.61 1.49
C GLU A 152 26.49 -0.42 0.89
N HIS A 153 26.86 -1.46 1.65
CA HIS A 153 27.75 -2.51 1.18
C HIS A 153 27.09 -3.44 0.13
N GLU A 154 25.81 -3.75 0.28
CA GLU A 154 25.09 -4.61 -0.68
C GLU A 154 24.83 -3.90 -2.02
N VAL A 155 24.64 -2.57 -2.01
CA VAL A 155 24.42 -1.77 -3.23
C VAL A 155 25.71 -1.59 -4.04
N GLU A 156 26.88 -1.52 -3.38
CA GLU A 156 28.17 -1.44 -4.09
C GLU A 156 28.54 -2.75 -4.80
N ASP A 157 28.17 -3.90 -4.25
CA ASP A 157 28.47 -5.21 -4.84
C ASP A 157 27.59 -5.54 -6.07
N GLU A 158 26.39 -4.98 -6.17
CA GLU A 158 25.51 -5.16 -7.34
C GLU A 158 25.82 -4.21 -8.50
N ALA A 159 26.56 -3.12 -8.27
CA ALA A 159 26.94 -2.14 -9.30
C ALA A 159 28.14 -2.55 -10.18
N VAL A 160 28.68 -3.76 -9.98
CA VAL A 160 29.91 -4.26 -10.65
C VAL A 160 29.63 -5.32 -11.74
N PHE A 161 28.37 -5.56 -12.14
CA PHE A 161 28.03 -6.48 -13.23
C PHE A 161 27.42 -5.82 -14.47
#